data_AF-A0AAE0WVP6-F1
#
_entry.id   AF-A0AAE0WVP6-F1
#
_cell.length_a   1.000
_cell.length_b   1.000
_cell.length_c   1.000
_cell.angle_alpha   90.00
_cell.angle_beta   90.00
_cell.angle_gamma   90.00
#
_symmetry.space_group_name_H-M   'P 1'
#
loop_
_entity.id
_entity.type
_entity.pdbx_description
1 polymer ?
#
loop_
_entity_poly.entity_id
_entity_poly.type
_entity_poly.pdbx_seq_one_letter_code
_entity_poly.pdbx_strand_id
1 'polypeptide(L)'
;MDGNGASNNALQAVKSPSPIPSKQDILKQLANPDGSNGGSVFAHLQSNPFFTAGFGLAALGAALRYGSRGVQQTAALIRRRMLVDLEITRHDKSYEWVLNWMTAQYQNQVGPQQTRRQLGTMDFLIRKFMPGLHHLQIETSTHKSANGAEQTAFSLVPGRGKHILRYRNSFIAVSREREGKSFDAMGKPFETVTLTTLYHYRYVFEGIVSEAYQMSLQNVEGKTVVYTSQNMSWQSSGQPKRRRPFDSVVLEKGLSERILGDVREFLDARTWYLDRGIPYRRGYLLYGPPGTGKTSFVQALAGKLDFNIAMLSLSQRGLTDDLLNHLLLNVPPRTIVLLEDADAAFSNRRQRDTDGYTGANVTYSGLLNALDGVASAEERIIFMTTNHIDRLDDALIRPGRVDMTVQLGNATEWQMAQLWDRFYAEHDENGEGKRRFLRKAIDTGLVNIVSTAALQGLFLYNKDDVEGAIAMLEQLDPSKGGQQKVAD
;
A
#
# COMPACT_ATOMS: atom_id res chain seq x y z
N MET A 1 -115.62 -33.01 -0.64
CA MET A 1 -115.34 -32.32 0.62
C MET A 1 -113.86 -32.47 0.89
N ASP A 2 -113.22 -31.35 1.20
CA ASP A 2 -112.32 -31.19 2.34
C ASP A 2 -111.21 -32.22 2.59
N GLY A 3 -110.06 -31.67 2.95
CA GLY A 3 -109.46 -32.08 4.22
C GLY A 3 -108.05 -32.65 4.13
N ASN A 4 -107.28 -32.23 5.14
CA ASN A 4 -106.24 -32.97 5.85
C ASN A 4 -105.01 -33.48 5.09
N GLY A 5 -103.85 -33.14 5.67
CA GLY A 5 -103.00 -34.18 6.26
C GLY A 5 -101.85 -34.72 5.42
N ALA A 6 -100.65 -34.49 5.96
CA ALA A 6 -99.51 -35.41 6.02
C ALA A 6 -98.63 -35.66 4.76
N SER A 7 -97.35 -35.84 5.08
CA SER A 7 -96.28 -36.59 4.38
C SER A 7 -95.30 -35.74 3.58
N ASN A 8 -94.12 -35.42 4.13
CA ASN A 8 -92.89 -36.23 4.24
C ASN A 8 -92.13 -36.49 2.93
N ASN A 9 -90.88 -36.02 2.96
CA ASN A 9 -89.65 -36.55 2.35
C ASN A 9 -89.54 -36.64 0.82
N ALA A 10 -88.65 -35.81 0.27
CA ALA A 10 -87.59 -36.28 -0.63
C ALA A 10 -86.43 -35.26 -0.70
N LEU A 11 -85.31 -35.62 -0.09
CA LEU A 11 -83.93 -35.44 -0.56
C LEU A 11 -83.55 -34.08 -1.20
N GLN A 12 -82.83 -33.27 -0.42
CA GLN A 12 -81.96 -32.21 -0.93
C GLN A 12 -80.91 -32.80 -1.87
N ALA A 13 -81.09 -32.59 -3.17
CA ALA A 13 -80.02 -32.73 -4.16
C ALA A 13 -79.34 -31.37 -4.32
N VAL A 14 -78.18 -31.24 -3.68
CA VAL A 14 -77.18 -30.20 -3.96
C VAL A 14 -76.82 -30.29 -5.44
N LYS A 15 -77.30 -29.36 -6.26
CA LYS A 15 -76.76 -29.14 -7.61
C LYS A 15 -75.59 -28.18 -7.48
N SER A 16 -74.42 -28.76 -7.73
CA SER A 16 -73.09 -28.16 -7.83
C SER A 16 -73.09 -26.76 -8.45
N PRO A 17 -72.24 -25.84 -7.96
CA PRO A 17 -72.08 -24.54 -8.59
C PRO A 17 -71.53 -24.72 -10.01
N SER A 18 -72.13 -24.02 -10.96
CA SER A 18 -71.60 -23.87 -12.31
C SER A 18 -70.14 -23.42 -12.27
N PRO A 19 -69.25 -24.00 -13.10
CA PRO A 19 -67.82 -23.82 -12.98
C PRO A 19 -67.43 -22.35 -13.26
N ILE A 20 -66.54 -21.82 -12.42
CA ILE A 20 -65.85 -20.56 -12.68
C ILE A 20 -65.05 -20.75 -13.98
N PRO A 21 -65.25 -19.91 -15.02
CA PRO A 21 -64.54 -20.07 -16.27
C PRO A 21 -63.04 -19.90 -16.04
N SER A 22 -62.25 -20.82 -16.59
CA SER A 22 -60.81 -20.78 -16.46
C SER A 22 -60.26 -19.57 -17.26
N LYS A 23 -59.08 -19.07 -16.87
CA LYS A 23 -58.40 -17.96 -17.57
C LYS A 23 -58.20 -18.24 -19.07
N GLN A 24 -58.21 -19.52 -19.47
CA GLN A 24 -58.13 -19.98 -20.85
C GLN A 24 -59.46 -19.88 -21.61
N ASP A 25 -60.61 -20.01 -20.92
CA ASP A 25 -61.93 -19.87 -21.52
C ASP A 25 -62.27 -18.41 -21.83
N ILE A 26 -61.83 -17.49 -20.96
CA ILE A 26 -61.92 -16.04 -21.18
C ILE A 26 -61.02 -15.61 -22.35
N LEU A 27 -59.82 -16.19 -22.46
CA LEU A 27 -58.91 -15.94 -23.58
C LEU A 27 -59.41 -16.53 -24.90
N LYS A 28 -60.11 -17.68 -24.88
CA LYS A 28 -60.76 -18.25 -26.07
C LYS A 28 -61.95 -17.40 -26.55
N GLN A 29 -62.70 -16.78 -25.64
CA GLN A 29 -63.73 -15.80 -26.01
C GLN A 29 -63.16 -14.50 -26.58
N LEU A 30 -61.93 -14.13 -26.23
CA LEU A 30 -61.23 -12.96 -26.77
C LEU A 30 -60.51 -13.23 -28.11
N ALA A 31 -60.34 -14.49 -28.52
CA ALA A 31 -59.51 -14.89 -29.65
C ALA A 31 -60.27 -15.32 -30.92
N ASN A 32 -61.62 -15.35 -30.92
CA ASN A 32 -62.44 -15.66 -32.09
C ASN A 32 -62.99 -14.37 -32.74
N PRO A 33 -62.58 -14.00 -33.97
CA PRO A 33 -63.09 -12.81 -34.65
C PRO A 33 -64.28 -13.06 -35.59
N ASP A 34 -64.76 -14.30 -35.74
CA ASP A 34 -65.87 -14.62 -36.65
C ASP A 34 -67.12 -15.07 -35.88
N GLY A 35 -68.05 -14.14 -35.70
CA GLY A 35 -69.36 -14.36 -35.10
C GLY A 35 -70.21 -13.09 -35.17
N SER A 36 -71.07 -13.01 -36.19
CA SER A 36 -71.99 -11.92 -36.45
C SER A 36 -73.07 -11.78 -35.36
N ASN A 37 -72.74 -11.07 -34.28
CA ASN A 37 -73.59 -10.22 -33.42
C ASN A 37 -72.91 -10.09 -32.06
N GLY A 38 -72.14 -9.02 -31.87
CA GLY A 38 -71.50 -8.72 -30.61
C GLY A 38 -70.54 -7.54 -30.76
N GLY A 39 -71.05 -6.32 -30.58
CA GLY A 39 -70.17 -5.17 -30.37
C GLY A 39 -69.23 -5.48 -29.22
N SER A 40 -67.92 -5.41 -29.48
CA SER A 40 -66.89 -5.69 -28.48
C SER A 40 -67.21 -4.94 -27.17
N VAL A 41 -66.84 -5.52 -26.03
CA VAL A 41 -66.96 -4.86 -24.71
C VAL A 41 -66.33 -3.45 -24.74
N PHE A 42 -65.33 -3.25 -25.61
CA PHE A 42 -64.69 -1.99 -25.92
C PHE A 42 -65.62 -0.96 -26.60
N ALA A 43 -66.45 -1.39 -27.55
CA ALA A 43 -67.44 -0.56 -28.24
C ALA A 43 -68.61 -0.16 -27.30
N HIS A 44 -69.06 -1.06 -26.41
CA HIS A 44 -70.08 -0.76 -25.42
C HIS A 44 -69.59 0.16 -24.28
N LEU A 45 -68.29 0.13 -23.96
CA LEU A 45 -67.67 1.05 -22.99
C LEU A 45 -67.37 2.43 -23.62
N GLN A 46 -67.05 2.51 -24.92
CA GLN A 46 -66.85 3.77 -25.64
C GLN A 46 -68.15 4.53 -25.90
N SER A 47 -69.30 3.86 -25.99
CA SER A 47 -70.60 4.51 -26.20
C SER A 47 -71.21 5.14 -24.93
N ASN A 48 -70.58 5.00 -23.76
CA ASN A 48 -71.09 5.53 -22.50
C ASN A 48 -70.38 6.86 -22.13
N PRO A 49 -71.11 7.99 -22.08
CA PRO A 49 -70.56 9.32 -21.76
C PRO A 49 -69.77 9.38 -20.43
N PHE A 50 -70.13 8.53 -19.46
CA PHE A 50 -69.45 8.45 -18.16
C PHE A 50 -68.09 7.73 -18.24
N PHE A 51 -67.88 6.84 -19.21
CA PHE A 51 -66.63 6.08 -19.38
C PHE A 51 -65.69 6.70 -20.42
N THR A 52 -66.18 7.55 -21.33
CA THR A 52 -65.35 8.35 -22.25
C THR A 52 -64.34 9.25 -21.53
N ALA A 53 -64.71 9.81 -20.37
CA ALA A 53 -63.78 10.56 -19.53
C ALA A 53 -62.66 9.67 -18.95
N GLY A 54 -62.97 8.41 -18.60
CA GLY A 54 -62.02 7.42 -18.12
C GLY A 54 -61.01 6.99 -19.20
N PHE A 55 -61.46 6.80 -20.45
CA PHE A 55 -60.55 6.54 -21.58
C PHE A 55 -59.67 7.74 -21.92
N GLY A 56 -60.21 8.96 -21.84
CA GLY A 56 -59.43 10.19 -22.01
C GLY A 56 -58.32 10.35 -20.97
N LEU A 57 -58.63 10.09 -19.69
CA LEU A 57 -57.65 10.09 -18.60
C LEU A 57 -56.63 8.95 -18.74
N ALA A 58 -57.05 7.76 -19.19
CA ALA A 58 -56.14 6.64 -19.45
C ALA A 58 -55.19 6.95 -20.62
N ALA A 59 -55.69 7.56 -21.69
CA ALA A 59 -54.88 7.99 -22.83
C ALA A 59 -53.90 9.12 -22.45
N LEU A 60 -54.36 10.10 -21.67
CA LEU A 60 -53.52 11.17 -21.12
C LEU A 60 -52.45 10.60 -20.18
N GLY A 61 -52.81 9.66 -19.31
CA GLY A 61 -51.91 8.96 -18.41
C GLY A 61 -50.85 8.14 -19.17
N ALA A 62 -51.26 7.44 -20.23
CA ALA A 62 -50.35 6.75 -21.13
C ALA A 62 -49.40 7.74 -21.82
N ALA A 63 -49.92 8.82 -22.37
CA ALA A 63 -49.13 9.87 -23.04
C ALA A 63 -48.11 10.52 -22.09
N LEU A 64 -48.51 10.86 -20.86
CA LEU A 64 -47.62 11.40 -19.82
C LEU A 64 -46.53 10.39 -19.42
N ARG A 65 -46.88 9.10 -19.31
CA ARG A 65 -45.91 8.04 -18.99
C ARG A 65 -44.91 7.81 -20.11
N TYR A 66 -45.35 7.77 -21.37
CA TYR A 66 -44.45 7.62 -22.51
C TYR A 66 -43.62 8.88 -22.76
N GLY A 67 -44.21 10.08 -22.60
CA GLY A 67 -43.51 11.35 -22.68
C GLY A 67 -42.42 11.49 -21.61
N SER A 68 -42.75 11.21 -20.35
CA SER A 68 -41.76 11.26 -19.25
C SER A 68 -40.63 10.24 -19.44
N ARG A 69 -40.93 9.03 -19.92
CA ARG A 69 -39.91 8.04 -20.29
C ARG A 69 -39.03 8.51 -21.45
N GLY A 70 -39.62 9.11 -22.48
CA GLY A 70 -38.88 9.68 -23.62
C GLY A 70 -37.91 10.79 -23.18
N VAL A 71 -38.36 11.69 -22.29
CA VAL A 71 -37.51 12.73 -21.70
C VAL A 71 -36.37 12.12 -20.89
N GLN A 72 -36.65 11.12 -20.04
CA GLN A 72 -35.61 10.44 -19.27
C GLN A 72 -34.57 9.74 -20.15
N GLN A 73 -35.00 9.06 -21.20
CA GLN A 73 -34.09 8.39 -22.16
C GLN A 73 -33.25 9.39 -22.94
N THR A 74 -33.86 10.47 -23.41
CA THR A 74 -33.15 11.54 -24.14
C THR A 74 -32.14 12.23 -23.23
N ALA A 75 -32.54 12.57 -21.99
CA ALA A 75 -31.63 13.13 -21.00
C ALA A 75 -30.48 12.16 -20.67
N ALA A 76 -30.75 10.86 -20.57
CA ALA A 76 -29.72 9.86 -20.35
C ALA A 76 -28.74 9.74 -21.54
N LEU A 77 -29.23 9.82 -22.78
CA LEU A 77 -28.40 9.83 -23.99
C LEU A 77 -27.50 11.06 -24.05
N ILE A 78 -28.06 12.25 -23.79
CA ILE A 78 -27.29 13.51 -23.74
C ILE A 78 -26.22 13.40 -22.66
N ARG A 79 -26.58 12.93 -21.46
CA ARG A 79 -25.63 12.72 -20.36
C ARG A 79 -24.48 11.80 -20.77
N ARG A 80 -24.78 10.67 -21.40
CA ARG A 80 -23.77 9.70 -21.87
C ARG A 80 -22.87 10.25 -22.99
N ARG A 81 -23.38 11.17 -23.81
CA ARG A 81 -22.60 11.76 -24.91
C ARG A 81 -21.75 12.95 -24.46
N MET A 82 -22.24 13.73 -23.49
CA MET A 82 -21.61 14.97 -23.04
C MET A 82 -20.65 14.78 -21.88
N LEU A 83 -20.80 13.72 -21.08
CA LEU A 83 -19.95 13.44 -19.95
C LEU A 83 -18.95 12.33 -20.26
N VAL A 84 -17.82 12.39 -19.58
CA VAL A 84 -16.79 11.36 -19.57
C VAL A 84 -16.47 11.02 -18.13
N ASP A 85 -16.26 9.74 -17.87
CA ASP A 85 -15.96 9.19 -16.55
C ASP A 85 -14.56 8.58 -16.57
N LEU A 86 -13.74 8.89 -15.57
CA LEU A 86 -12.49 8.21 -15.26
C LEU A 86 -12.69 7.40 -13.98
N GLU A 87 -12.52 6.08 -14.07
CA GLU A 87 -12.63 5.17 -12.93
C GLU A 87 -11.25 4.81 -12.39
N ILE A 88 -11.06 5.02 -11.09
CA ILE A 88 -9.85 4.65 -10.36
C ILE A 88 -10.25 3.67 -9.25
N THR A 89 -9.81 2.43 -9.38
CA THR A 89 -10.08 1.38 -8.39
C THR A 89 -9.03 1.41 -7.29
N ARG A 90 -9.37 0.91 -6.10
CA ARG A 90 -8.44 0.81 -4.96
C ARG A 90 -7.16 0.02 -5.25
N HIS A 91 -7.19 -0.91 -6.20
CA HIS A 91 -6.03 -1.73 -6.56
C HIS A 91 -4.97 -0.95 -7.35
N ASP A 92 -5.37 0.19 -7.93
CA ASP A 92 -4.45 1.09 -8.61
C ASP A 92 -3.70 1.96 -7.61
N LYS A 93 -2.39 2.11 -7.79
CA LYS A 93 -1.54 2.98 -6.95
C LYS A 93 -1.99 4.44 -6.98
N SER A 94 -2.59 4.88 -8.09
CA SER A 94 -3.11 6.23 -8.27
C SER A 94 -4.29 6.56 -7.36
N TYR A 95 -4.99 5.56 -6.80
CA TYR A 95 -6.11 5.77 -5.88
C TYR A 95 -5.69 6.65 -4.68
N GLU A 96 -4.61 6.27 -4.00
CA GLU A 96 -4.09 6.99 -2.84
C GLU A 96 -3.53 8.36 -3.22
N TRP A 97 -2.90 8.48 -4.40
CA TRP A 97 -2.37 9.76 -4.88
C TRP A 97 -3.49 10.76 -5.13
N VAL A 98 -4.54 10.33 -5.83
CA VAL A 98 -5.70 11.18 -6.14
C VAL A 98 -6.46 11.55 -4.88
N LEU A 99 -6.61 10.64 -3.91
CA LEU A 99 -7.25 10.95 -2.62
C LEU A 99 -6.49 12.03 -1.84
N ASN A 100 -5.16 11.90 -1.74
CA ASN A 100 -4.31 12.89 -1.10
C ASN A 100 -4.34 14.25 -1.82
N TRP A 101 -4.29 14.24 -3.15
CA TRP A 101 -4.43 15.44 -3.95
C TRP A 101 -5.79 16.12 -3.74
N MET A 102 -6.89 15.37 -3.73
CA MET A 102 -8.23 15.91 -3.47
C MET A 102 -8.31 16.58 -2.09
N THR A 103 -7.71 15.95 -1.07
CA THR A 103 -7.61 16.52 0.28
C THR A 103 -6.85 17.85 0.28
N ALA A 104 -5.69 17.92 -0.39
CA ALA A 104 -4.91 19.15 -0.48
C ALA A 104 -5.62 20.25 -1.29
N GLN A 105 -6.26 19.91 -2.41
CA GLN A 105 -7.04 20.85 -3.20
C GLN A 105 -8.20 21.44 -2.40
N TYR A 106 -8.89 20.61 -1.61
CA TYR A 106 -9.95 21.09 -0.74
C TYR A 106 -9.43 22.05 0.35
N GLN A 107 -8.34 21.68 1.03
CA GLN A 107 -7.71 22.55 2.03
C GLN A 107 -7.32 23.91 1.43
N ASN A 108 -6.79 23.92 0.20
CA ASN A 108 -6.45 25.15 -0.52
C ASN A 108 -7.69 25.98 -0.90
N GLN A 109 -8.83 25.35 -1.19
CA GLN A 109 -10.08 26.04 -1.51
C GLN A 109 -10.79 26.64 -0.27
N VAL A 110 -10.60 26.02 0.90
CA VAL A 110 -11.23 26.41 2.18
C VAL A 110 -10.29 27.22 3.08
N GLY A 111 -9.00 27.31 2.75
CA GLY A 111 -7.99 27.98 3.58
C GLY A 111 -8.21 29.50 3.78
N PRO A 112 -7.82 30.06 4.94
CA PRO A 112 -8.15 31.45 5.32
C PRO A 112 -7.38 32.56 4.58
N GLN A 113 -6.52 32.22 3.61
CA GLN A 113 -5.48 33.13 3.08
C GLN A 113 -5.68 33.63 1.64
N GLN A 114 -6.77 33.27 0.94
CA GLN A 114 -7.12 33.91 -0.35
C GLN A 114 -8.20 35.00 -0.22
N THR A 115 -8.22 35.67 0.93
CA THR A 115 -9.16 36.75 1.26
C THR A 115 -8.63 38.10 0.77
N ARG A 116 -8.58 38.32 -0.54
CA ARG A 116 -8.59 39.64 -1.24
C ARG A 116 -8.13 39.52 -2.69
N ARG A 117 -8.93 38.89 -3.55
CA ARG A 117 -9.05 39.36 -4.94
C ARG A 117 -10.50 39.74 -5.12
N GLN A 118 -10.77 40.86 -5.81
CA GLN A 118 -12.13 41.29 -6.16
C GLN A 118 -12.81 40.16 -6.94
N LEU A 119 -13.59 39.33 -6.24
CA LEU A 119 -14.36 38.26 -6.85
C LEU A 119 -15.64 38.86 -7.45
N GLY A 120 -15.90 38.56 -8.72
CA GLY A 120 -17.14 38.94 -9.38
C GLY A 120 -18.37 38.24 -8.78
N THR A 121 -19.55 38.77 -9.05
CA THR A 121 -20.85 38.24 -8.58
C THR A 121 -21.09 36.77 -8.96
N MET A 122 -20.52 36.33 -10.09
CA MET A 122 -20.51 34.93 -10.53
C MET A 122 -19.74 34.00 -9.59
N ASP A 123 -18.57 34.40 -9.08
CA ASP A 123 -17.77 33.55 -8.17
C ASP A 123 -18.42 33.44 -6.78
N PHE A 124 -19.17 34.46 -6.34
CA PHE A 124 -19.98 34.40 -5.11
C PHE A 124 -21.11 33.37 -5.24
N LEU A 125 -21.82 33.36 -6.37
CA LEU A 125 -22.87 32.37 -6.64
C LEU A 125 -22.28 30.96 -6.79
N ILE A 126 -21.15 30.82 -7.47
CA ILE A 126 -20.43 29.54 -7.60
C ILE A 126 -20.07 29.01 -6.20
N ARG A 127 -19.50 29.82 -5.30
CA ARG A 127 -19.23 29.38 -3.91
C ARG A 127 -20.48 29.05 -3.10
N LYS A 128 -21.60 29.76 -3.31
CA LYS A 128 -22.87 29.52 -2.59
C LYS A 128 -23.57 28.24 -3.02
N PHE A 129 -23.38 27.80 -4.26
CA PHE A 129 -23.99 26.59 -4.81
C PHE A 129 -22.99 25.42 -4.96
N MET A 130 -21.71 25.63 -4.67
CA MET A 130 -20.74 24.54 -4.57
C MET A 130 -20.95 23.79 -3.25
N PRO A 131 -21.27 22.49 -3.28
CA PRO A 131 -21.17 21.68 -2.10
C PRO A 131 -19.69 21.58 -1.71
N GLY A 132 -19.32 22.02 -0.50
CA GLY A 132 -18.06 21.61 0.11
C GLY A 132 -18.01 20.08 0.26
N LEU A 133 -16.92 19.52 0.78
CA LEU A 133 -16.90 18.11 1.18
C LEU A 133 -17.95 17.90 2.28
N HIS A 134 -19.19 17.57 1.92
CA HIS A 134 -20.28 17.34 2.86
C HIS A 134 -20.12 15.99 3.58
N HIS A 135 -19.36 15.07 2.98
CA HIS A 135 -19.05 13.79 3.57
C HIS A 135 -17.54 13.67 3.73
N LEU A 136 -17.07 13.82 4.97
CA LEU A 136 -15.67 13.65 5.33
C LEU A 136 -15.52 12.29 6.03
N GLN A 137 -14.43 11.59 5.71
CA GLN A 137 -14.01 10.40 6.44
C GLN A 137 -12.73 10.72 7.19
N ILE A 138 -12.62 10.20 8.41
CA ILE A 138 -11.37 10.26 9.18
C ILE A 138 -10.52 9.08 8.74
N GLU A 139 -9.32 9.37 8.29
CA GLU A 139 -8.24 8.40 8.18
C GLU A 139 -7.32 8.59 9.38
N THR A 140 -7.35 7.60 10.28
CA THR A 140 -6.52 7.55 11.48
C THR A 140 -5.28 6.74 11.18
N SER A 141 -4.11 7.39 11.18
CA SER A 141 -2.82 6.70 11.14
C SER A 141 -2.28 6.60 12.57
N THR A 142 -2.30 5.40 13.13
CA THR A 142 -1.74 5.13 14.46
C THR A 142 -0.29 4.69 14.33
N HIS A 143 0.63 5.46 14.92
CA HIS A 143 2.05 5.16 14.98
C HIS A 143 2.41 4.66 16.37
N LYS A 144 2.69 3.37 16.49
CA LYS A 144 3.32 2.85 17.71
C LYS A 144 4.81 3.17 17.64
N SER A 145 5.27 4.10 18.47
CA SER A 145 6.70 4.33 18.67
C SER A 145 7.33 3.12 19.37
N ALA A 146 8.64 2.91 19.19
CA ALA A 146 9.38 1.82 19.83
C ALA A 146 9.28 1.83 21.37
N ASN A 147 8.92 2.97 21.95
CA ASN A 147 8.72 3.16 23.38
C ASN A 147 7.30 2.77 23.86
N GLY A 148 6.47 2.18 22.98
CA GLY A 148 5.07 1.83 23.29
C GLY A 148 4.08 3.00 23.23
N ALA A 149 4.56 4.23 23.01
CA ALA A 149 3.71 5.41 22.83
C ALA A 149 3.00 5.37 21.47
N GLU A 150 1.67 5.49 21.47
CA GLU A 150 0.87 5.58 20.24
C GLU A 150 0.66 7.05 19.85
N GLN A 151 1.26 7.49 18.75
CA GLN A 151 0.97 8.76 18.13
C GLN A 151 -0.08 8.56 17.05
N THR A 152 -1.30 9.02 17.30
CA THR A 152 -2.39 9.02 16.32
C THR A 152 -2.40 10.34 15.58
N ALA A 153 -2.20 10.29 14.25
CA ALA A 153 -2.49 11.42 13.37
C ALA A 153 -3.83 11.18 12.69
N PHE A 154 -4.64 12.23 12.61
CA PHE A 154 -5.94 12.22 11.95
C PHE A 154 -5.82 13.06 10.69
N SER A 155 -6.20 12.49 9.56
CA SER A 155 -6.38 13.23 8.31
C SER A 155 -7.85 13.14 7.88
N LEU A 156 -8.38 14.27 7.43
CA LEU A 156 -9.74 14.34 6.89
C LEU A 156 -9.63 14.12 5.38
N VAL A 157 -10.17 13.00 4.92
CA VAL A 157 -10.21 12.66 3.49
C VAL A 157 -11.64 12.74 2.97
N PRO A 158 -11.85 12.98 1.66
CA PRO A 158 -13.16 12.89 1.04
C PRO A 158 -13.81 11.53 1.35
N GLY A 159 -14.91 11.58 2.10
CA GLY A 159 -15.67 10.39 2.47
C GLY A 159 -16.41 9.80 1.27
N ARG A 160 -17.15 8.71 1.52
CA ARG A 160 -18.01 8.07 0.52
C ARG A 160 -19.13 9.02 0.03
N GLY A 161 -19.55 8.85 -1.21
CA GLY A 161 -20.60 9.66 -1.83
C GLY A 161 -20.08 10.63 -2.88
N LYS A 162 -20.89 11.66 -3.18
CA LYS A 162 -20.66 12.57 -4.31
C LYS A 162 -20.10 13.90 -3.83
N HIS A 163 -19.05 14.35 -4.50
CA HIS A 163 -18.36 15.62 -4.26
C HIS A 163 -18.25 16.38 -5.57
N ILE A 164 -18.10 17.71 -5.50
CA ILE A 164 -17.83 18.54 -6.68
C ILE A 164 -16.54 19.31 -6.43
N LEU A 165 -15.59 19.17 -7.35
CA LEU A 165 -14.31 19.87 -7.31
C LEU A 165 -14.23 20.80 -8.52
N ARG A 166 -13.60 21.97 -8.32
CA ARG A 166 -13.18 22.83 -9.42
C ARG A 166 -11.70 22.63 -9.66
N TYR A 167 -11.32 22.32 -10.89
CA TYR A 167 -9.93 22.22 -11.30
C TYR A 167 -9.73 23.05 -12.57
N ARG A 168 -8.86 24.07 -12.47
CA ARG A 168 -8.69 25.11 -13.51
C ARG A 168 -10.05 25.72 -13.87
N ASN A 169 -10.47 25.60 -15.14
CA ASN A 169 -11.76 26.09 -15.65
C ASN A 169 -12.82 24.98 -15.84
N SER A 170 -12.63 23.81 -15.22
CA SER A 170 -13.58 22.69 -15.32
C SER A 170 -14.15 22.30 -13.95
N PHE A 171 -15.42 21.87 -13.96
CA PHE A 171 -16.07 21.22 -12.83
C PHE A 171 -15.97 19.71 -12.98
N ILE A 172 -15.66 19.05 -11.87
CA ILE A 172 -15.44 17.62 -11.79
C ILE A 172 -16.32 17.09 -10.68
N ALA A 173 -17.28 16.25 -11.04
CA ALA A 173 -18.04 15.49 -10.07
C ALA A 173 -17.23 14.26 -9.70
N VAL A 174 -17.05 14.02 -8.40
CA VAL A 174 -16.35 12.86 -7.87
C VAL A 174 -17.37 11.98 -7.17
N SER A 175 -17.46 10.70 -7.51
CA SER A 175 -18.24 9.71 -6.76
C SER A 175 -17.28 8.71 -6.14
N ARG A 176 -17.33 8.53 -4.83
CA ARG A 176 -16.59 7.46 -4.14
C ARG A 176 -17.57 6.43 -3.63
N GLU A 177 -17.53 5.23 -4.20
CA GLU A 177 -18.46 4.15 -3.91
C GLU A 177 -17.72 2.92 -3.38
N ARG A 178 -18.38 2.18 -2.50
CA ARG A 178 -17.90 0.90 -1.98
C ARG A 178 -18.72 -0.21 -2.60
N GLU A 179 -18.05 -1.23 -3.11
CA GLU A 179 -18.74 -2.44 -3.53
C GLU A 179 -19.09 -3.28 -2.29
N GLY A 180 -20.38 -3.50 -2.04
CA GLY A 180 -20.86 -4.03 -0.77
C GLY A 180 -20.52 -5.51 -0.50
N LYS A 181 -20.07 -6.25 -1.51
CA LYS A 181 -19.84 -7.71 -1.43
C LYS A 181 -18.40 -8.14 -1.72
N SER A 182 -17.54 -7.22 -2.16
CA SER A 182 -16.18 -7.51 -2.57
C SER A 182 -15.20 -6.98 -1.53
N PHE A 183 -14.34 -7.88 -1.04
CA PHE A 183 -13.23 -7.55 -0.14
C PHE A 183 -11.92 -7.96 -0.80
N ASP A 184 -10.91 -7.14 -0.60
CA ASP A 184 -9.53 -7.44 -0.98
C ASP A 184 -8.95 -8.52 -0.05
N ALA A 185 -7.84 -9.14 -0.43
CA ALA A 185 -7.10 -10.15 0.33
C ALA A 185 -6.72 -9.68 1.75
N MET A 186 -6.62 -8.36 1.97
CA MET A 186 -6.40 -7.75 3.29
C MET A 186 -7.70 -7.47 4.08
N GLY A 187 -8.86 -7.99 3.64
CA GLY A 187 -10.15 -7.80 4.31
C GLY A 187 -10.69 -6.37 4.20
N LYS A 188 -10.08 -5.52 3.38
CA LYS A 188 -10.54 -4.15 3.12
C LYS A 188 -11.59 -4.19 2.01
N PRO A 189 -12.65 -3.38 2.09
CA PRO A 189 -13.65 -3.38 1.04
C PRO A 189 -13.13 -2.78 -0.26
N PHE A 190 -13.66 -3.29 -1.37
CA PHE A 190 -13.44 -2.73 -2.69
C PHE A 190 -14.04 -1.33 -2.76
N GLU A 191 -13.23 -0.36 -3.15
CA GLU A 191 -13.63 1.05 -3.28
C GLU A 191 -13.21 1.55 -4.65
N THR A 192 -14.06 2.39 -5.24
CA THR A 192 -13.86 3.00 -6.54
C THR A 192 -14.10 4.49 -6.43
N VAL A 193 -13.21 5.28 -7.04
CA VAL A 193 -13.38 6.72 -7.23
C VAL A 193 -13.65 6.96 -8.72
N THR A 194 -14.80 7.58 -9.02
CA THR A 194 -15.19 7.97 -10.37
C THR A 194 -15.12 9.48 -10.49
N LEU A 195 -14.32 9.99 -11.44
CA LEU A 195 -14.21 11.40 -11.78
C LEU A 195 -15.00 11.65 -13.06
N THR A 196 -16.02 12.50 -13.01
CA THR A 196 -16.90 12.82 -14.14
C THR A 196 -16.75 14.29 -14.53
N THR A 197 -16.50 14.56 -15.80
CA THR A 197 -16.48 15.93 -16.35
C THR A 197 -17.11 15.98 -17.74
N LEU A 198 -17.26 17.18 -18.32
CA LEU A 198 -17.71 17.31 -19.71
C LEU A 198 -16.63 16.76 -20.66
N TYR A 199 -17.04 16.08 -21.72
CA TYR A 199 -16.14 15.45 -22.69
C TYR A 199 -15.11 16.43 -23.28
N HIS A 200 -15.49 17.70 -23.49
CA HIS A 200 -14.59 18.75 -23.95
C HIS A 200 -13.39 18.98 -23.01
N TYR A 201 -13.56 18.76 -21.70
CA TYR A 201 -12.53 18.93 -20.68
C TYR A 201 -11.82 17.64 -20.27
N ARG A 202 -11.98 16.53 -21.01
CA ARG A 202 -11.36 15.22 -20.65
C ARG A 202 -9.84 15.27 -20.39
N TYR A 203 -9.13 16.22 -21.01
CA TYR A 203 -7.69 16.43 -20.82
C TYR A 203 -7.30 16.80 -19.39
N VAL A 204 -8.25 17.28 -18.57
CA VAL A 204 -7.97 17.63 -17.17
C VAL A 204 -7.61 16.42 -16.33
N PHE A 205 -8.08 15.23 -16.70
CA PHE A 205 -7.79 14.00 -15.98
C PHE A 205 -6.30 13.68 -15.94
N GLU A 206 -5.62 13.79 -17.07
CA GLU A 206 -4.16 13.60 -17.15
C GLU A 206 -3.42 14.60 -16.26
N GLY A 207 -3.86 15.86 -16.25
CA GLY A 207 -3.30 16.91 -15.39
C GLY A 207 -3.46 16.59 -13.90
N ILE A 208 -4.65 16.13 -13.48
CA ILE A 208 -4.94 15.76 -12.09
C ILE A 208 -4.09 14.58 -11.65
N VAL A 209 -4.04 13.51 -12.45
CA VAL A 209 -3.26 12.32 -12.11
C VAL A 209 -1.77 12.65 -12.07
N SER A 210 -1.28 13.50 -13.00
CA SER A 210 0.12 13.94 -13.01
C SER A 210 0.47 14.80 -11.79
N GLU A 211 -0.38 15.75 -11.40
CA GLU A 211 -0.18 16.56 -10.19
C GLU A 211 -0.26 15.72 -8.92
N ALA A 212 -1.21 14.78 -8.85
CA ALA A 212 -1.34 13.85 -7.74
C ALA A 212 -0.08 12.97 -7.60
N TYR A 213 0.44 12.49 -8.73
CA TYR A 213 1.70 11.74 -8.77
C TYR A 213 2.88 12.61 -8.31
N GLN A 214 3.02 13.86 -8.80
CA GLN A 214 4.08 14.77 -8.37
C GLN A 214 4.02 15.10 -6.88
N MET A 215 2.81 15.31 -6.33
CA MET A 215 2.60 15.52 -4.90
C MET A 215 3.01 14.26 -4.10
N SER A 216 2.74 13.07 -4.63
CA SER A 216 3.20 11.82 -4.01
C SER A 216 4.73 11.71 -4.01
N LEU A 217 5.39 12.15 -5.10
CA LEU A 217 6.85 12.17 -5.20
C LEU A 217 7.47 13.13 -4.18
N GLN A 218 6.92 14.34 -4.00
CA GLN A 218 7.41 15.29 -2.99
C GLN A 218 7.30 14.74 -1.57
N ASN A 219 6.24 13.98 -1.29
CA ASN A 219 6.07 13.32 0.01
C ASN A 219 7.08 12.19 0.24
N VAL A 220 7.64 11.61 -0.81
CA VAL A 220 8.62 10.51 -0.80
C VAL A 220 10.06 11.02 -1.02
N GLU A 221 10.23 12.23 -1.56
CA GLU A 221 11.53 12.83 -1.84
C GLU A 221 12.34 12.97 -0.55
N GLY A 222 13.59 12.52 -0.60
CA GLY A 222 14.45 12.50 0.59
C GLY A 222 14.08 11.42 1.61
N LYS A 223 13.15 10.52 1.30
CA LYS A 223 12.77 9.37 2.13
C LYS A 223 13.11 8.05 1.44
N THR A 224 13.27 7.00 2.23
CA THR A 224 13.47 5.63 1.80
C THR A 224 12.26 4.81 2.25
N VAL A 225 11.57 4.18 1.30
CA VAL A 225 10.49 3.24 1.63
C VAL A 225 11.12 1.90 1.99
N VAL A 226 10.71 1.36 3.13
CA VAL A 226 11.09 0.00 3.54
C VAL A 226 9.90 -0.90 3.28
N TYR A 227 10.09 -1.96 2.51
CA TYR A 227 9.10 -3.01 2.27
C TYR A 227 9.40 -4.22 3.15
N THR A 228 8.34 -4.85 3.63
CA THR A 228 8.38 -6.10 4.40
C THR A 228 7.38 -7.10 3.82
N SER A 229 7.69 -8.39 3.93
CA SER A 229 6.81 -9.49 3.54
C SER A 229 5.59 -9.60 4.48
N GLN A 230 4.40 -9.30 3.96
CA GLN A 230 3.12 -9.49 4.65
C GLN A 230 2.11 -10.12 3.71
N ASN A 231 1.37 -11.14 4.15
CA ASN A 231 0.34 -11.83 3.36
C ASN A 231 0.83 -12.20 1.95
N MET A 232 2.00 -12.83 1.85
CA MET A 232 2.61 -13.30 0.61
C MET A 232 2.99 -12.22 -0.43
N SER A 233 2.99 -10.94 -0.04
CA SER A 233 3.32 -9.81 -0.91
C SER A 233 4.21 -8.77 -0.22
N TRP A 234 4.85 -7.92 -1.00
CA TRP A 234 5.59 -6.77 -0.47
C TRP A 234 4.64 -5.67 -0.06
N GLN A 235 4.70 -5.27 1.22
CA GLN A 235 3.95 -4.14 1.74
C GLN A 235 4.90 -3.13 2.36
N SER A 236 4.61 -1.84 2.20
CA SER A 236 5.39 -0.78 2.83
C SER A 236 5.28 -0.88 4.35
N SER A 237 6.42 -1.02 5.01
CA SER A 237 6.57 -1.09 6.45
C SER A 237 6.54 0.32 7.03
N GLY A 238 5.34 0.76 7.45
CA GLY A 238 5.13 2.07 8.04
C GLY A 238 5.33 3.23 7.04
N GLN A 239 5.56 4.43 7.57
CA GLN A 239 5.83 5.61 6.75
C GLN A 239 7.26 5.60 6.19
N PRO A 240 7.48 6.18 5.00
CA PRO A 240 8.82 6.35 4.44
C PRO A 240 9.75 7.05 5.45
N LYS A 241 10.89 6.43 5.73
CA LYS A 241 11.86 6.95 6.71
C LYS A 241 12.74 8.00 6.04
N ARG A 242 13.15 9.04 6.77
CA ARG A 242 14.17 9.98 6.26
C ARG A 242 15.41 9.21 5.84
N ARG A 243 15.98 9.57 4.68
CA ARG A 243 17.23 8.97 4.19
C ARG A 243 18.30 9.11 5.27
N ARG A 244 18.89 7.99 5.67
CA ARG A 244 20.04 8.00 6.55
C ARG A 244 21.23 8.58 5.77
N PRO A 245 21.90 9.64 6.24
CA PRO A 245 23.07 10.18 5.56
C PRO A 245 24.12 9.09 5.37
N PHE A 246 24.72 9.01 4.19
CA PHE A 246 25.70 7.97 3.85
C PHE A 246 26.86 7.96 4.85
N ASP A 247 27.35 9.15 5.19
CA ASP A 247 28.50 9.34 6.10
C ASP A 247 28.16 9.06 7.58
N SER A 248 26.90 8.70 7.89
CA SER A 248 26.48 8.33 9.24
C SER A 248 26.84 6.91 9.66
N VAL A 249 27.28 6.08 8.72
CA VAL A 249 27.75 4.73 9.00
C VAL A 249 29.24 4.70 8.70
N VAL A 250 30.04 4.68 9.76
CA VAL A 250 31.50 4.73 9.66
C VAL A 250 32.04 3.30 9.52
N LEU A 251 32.39 2.93 8.30
CA LEU A 251 33.04 1.65 7.99
C LEU A 251 34.57 1.76 8.04
N GLU A 252 35.31 0.72 7.68
CA GLU A 252 36.77 0.85 7.50
C GLU A 252 37.12 1.83 6.37
N LYS A 253 38.31 2.42 6.45
CA LYS A 253 38.76 3.47 5.52
C LYS A 253 38.70 2.99 4.07
N GLY A 254 37.92 3.70 3.24
CA GLY A 254 37.79 3.41 1.81
C GLY A 254 36.79 2.30 1.47
N LEU A 255 36.22 1.62 2.47
CA LEU A 255 35.32 0.49 2.24
C LEU A 255 33.95 0.95 1.74
N SER A 256 33.42 2.03 2.32
CA SER A 256 32.16 2.64 1.89
C SER A 256 32.22 3.10 0.44
N GLU A 257 33.30 3.76 0.05
CA GLU A 257 33.51 4.29 -1.31
C GLU A 257 33.69 3.15 -2.32
N ARG A 258 34.38 2.08 -1.93
CA ARG A 258 34.56 0.89 -2.78
C ARG A 258 33.23 0.22 -3.10
N ILE A 259 32.38 -0.02 -2.11
CA ILE A 259 31.07 -0.65 -2.33
C ILE A 259 30.16 0.28 -3.15
N LEU A 260 30.16 1.58 -2.84
CA LEU A 260 29.38 2.56 -3.59
C LEU A 260 29.84 2.65 -5.07
N GLY A 261 31.14 2.56 -5.32
CA GLY A 261 31.73 2.50 -6.65
C GLY A 261 31.27 1.28 -7.43
N ASP A 262 31.36 0.09 -6.84
CA ASP A 262 30.92 -1.17 -7.45
C ASP A 262 29.43 -1.15 -7.82
N VAL A 263 28.58 -0.65 -6.91
CA VAL A 263 27.14 -0.54 -7.17
C VAL A 263 26.85 0.42 -8.32
N ARG A 264 27.55 1.56 -8.40
CA ARG A 264 27.38 2.52 -9.50
C ARG A 264 27.84 1.95 -10.83
N GLU A 265 29.00 1.30 -10.86
CA GLU A 265 29.51 0.63 -12.04
C GLU A 265 28.53 -0.43 -12.54
N PHE A 266 27.98 -1.24 -11.63
CA PHE A 266 26.93 -2.20 -11.96
C PHE A 266 25.70 -1.52 -12.58
N LEU A 267 25.21 -0.44 -11.97
CA LEU A 267 24.05 0.30 -12.47
C LEU A 267 24.25 0.89 -13.87
N ASP A 268 25.47 1.35 -14.18
CA ASP A 268 25.83 1.92 -15.47
C ASP A 268 26.11 0.84 -16.54
N ALA A 269 26.48 -0.38 -16.11
CA ALA A 269 26.85 -1.50 -16.98
C ALA A 269 25.67 -2.32 -17.54
N ARG A 270 24.41 -1.88 -17.39
CA ARG A 270 23.21 -2.62 -17.81
C ARG A 270 23.30 -3.19 -19.23
N THR A 271 23.70 -2.37 -20.22
CA THR A 271 23.83 -2.80 -21.62
C THR A 271 24.90 -3.88 -21.79
N TRP A 272 26.02 -3.75 -21.09
CA TRP A 272 27.12 -4.71 -21.15
C TRP A 272 26.70 -6.13 -20.73
N TYR A 273 25.86 -6.24 -19.69
CA TYR A 273 25.30 -7.51 -19.22
C TYR A 273 24.32 -8.12 -20.23
N LEU A 274 23.38 -7.32 -20.71
CA LEU A 274 22.34 -7.75 -21.65
C LEU A 274 22.93 -8.20 -22.98
N ASP A 275 23.89 -7.45 -23.54
CA ASP A 275 24.54 -7.77 -24.82
C ASP A 275 25.32 -9.10 -24.78
N ARG A 276 25.71 -9.54 -23.57
CA ARG A 276 26.44 -10.80 -23.34
C ARG A 276 25.54 -11.94 -22.88
N GLY A 277 24.23 -11.71 -22.74
CA GLY A 277 23.29 -12.70 -22.22
C GLY A 277 23.57 -13.10 -20.77
N ILE A 278 24.26 -12.25 -20.00
CA ILE A 278 24.53 -12.47 -18.58
C ILE A 278 23.37 -11.87 -17.79
N PRO A 279 22.73 -12.62 -16.88
CA PRO A 279 21.66 -12.08 -16.04
C PRO A 279 22.10 -10.80 -15.33
N TYR A 280 21.35 -9.71 -15.51
CA TYR A 280 21.67 -8.41 -14.93
C TYR A 280 21.32 -8.38 -13.43
N ARG A 281 22.19 -8.96 -12.61
CA ARG A 281 22.05 -9.06 -11.15
C ARG A 281 23.40 -8.90 -10.46
N ARG A 282 23.37 -8.40 -9.23
CA ARG A 282 24.56 -8.25 -8.38
C ARG A 282 24.27 -8.65 -6.94
N GLY A 283 25.08 -9.55 -6.41
CA GLY A 283 24.98 -10.03 -5.03
C GLY A 283 26.12 -9.54 -4.15
N TYR A 284 25.79 -9.05 -2.95
CA TYR A 284 26.73 -8.59 -1.94
C TYR A 284 26.55 -9.39 -0.65
N LEU A 285 27.65 -9.84 -0.05
CA LEU A 285 27.65 -10.50 1.25
C LEU A 285 28.42 -9.66 2.27
N LEU A 286 27.72 -9.16 3.29
CA LEU A 286 28.30 -8.43 4.41
C LEU A 286 28.35 -9.36 5.64
N TYR A 287 29.55 -9.67 6.14
CA TYR A 287 29.72 -10.57 7.27
C TYR A 287 30.61 -10.01 8.37
N GLY A 288 30.41 -10.44 9.60
CA GLY A 288 31.24 -10.06 10.75
C GLY A 288 30.46 -10.02 12.05
N PRO A 289 31.07 -9.64 13.18
CA PRO A 289 30.43 -9.63 14.49
C PRO A 289 29.11 -8.83 14.52
N PRO A 290 28.20 -9.13 15.47
CA PRO A 290 27.00 -8.32 15.66
C PRO A 290 27.38 -6.89 16.08
N GLY A 291 26.60 -5.90 15.63
CA GLY A 291 26.82 -4.50 15.99
C GLY A 291 27.89 -3.75 15.20
N THR A 292 28.40 -4.30 14.08
CA THR A 292 29.38 -3.64 13.19
C THR A 292 28.75 -2.78 12.09
N GLY A 293 27.43 -2.60 12.10
CA GLY A 293 26.74 -1.68 11.20
C GLY A 293 26.32 -2.24 9.84
N LYS A 294 26.34 -3.57 9.63
CA LYS A 294 25.95 -4.25 8.36
C LYS A 294 24.62 -3.77 7.78
N THR A 295 23.51 -3.97 8.50
CA THR A 295 22.16 -3.50 8.12
C THR A 295 22.08 -1.99 7.98
N SER A 296 22.75 -1.27 8.89
CA SER A 296 22.77 0.19 8.90
C SER A 296 23.41 0.77 7.64
N PHE A 297 24.48 0.14 7.16
CA PHE A 297 25.18 0.54 5.94
C PHE A 297 24.30 0.35 4.70
N VAL A 298 23.63 -0.80 4.56
CA VAL A 298 22.71 -1.04 3.44
C VAL A 298 21.60 0.01 3.41
N GLN A 299 21.07 0.41 4.57
CA GLN A 299 20.08 1.48 4.66
C GLN A 299 20.61 2.84 4.20
N ALA A 300 21.84 3.19 4.59
CA ALA A 300 22.47 4.44 4.20
C ALA A 300 22.83 4.45 2.69
N LEU A 301 23.28 3.31 2.17
CA LEU A 301 23.59 3.09 0.76
C LEU A 301 22.33 3.23 -0.12
N ALA A 302 21.22 2.59 0.26
CA ALA A 302 19.94 2.71 -0.44
C ALA A 302 19.47 4.17 -0.47
N GLY A 303 19.58 4.89 0.65
CA GLY A 303 19.27 6.32 0.72
C GLY A 303 20.14 7.18 -0.20
N LYS A 304 21.43 6.86 -0.34
CA LYS A 304 22.37 7.58 -1.22
C LYS A 304 22.08 7.37 -2.71
N LEU A 305 21.60 6.19 -3.08
CA LEU A 305 21.29 5.81 -4.47
C LEU A 305 19.84 6.09 -4.89
N ASP A 306 19.01 6.57 -3.95
CA ASP A 306 17.56 6.70 -4.12
C ASP A 306 16.88 5.38 -4.50
N PHE A 307 17.21 4.35 -3.73
CA PHE A 307 16.57 3.04 -3.76
C PHE A 307 15.70 2.84 -2.53
N ASN A 308 14.62 2.10 -2.72
CA ASN A 308 13.87 1.52 -1.62
C ASN A 308 14.58 0.30 -1.06
N ILE A 309 14.13 -0.22 0.08
CA ILE A 309 14.70 -1.42 0.71
C ILE A 309 13.60 -2.45 0.86
N ALA A 310 13.79 -3.66 0.34
CA ALA A 310 12.95 -4.82 0.57
C ALA A 310 13.63 -5.72 1.61
N MET A 311 13.17 -5.64 2.86
CA MET A 311 13.76 -6.40 3.96
C MET A 311 13.02 -7.72 4.12
N LEU A 312 13.78 -8.81 4.08
CA LEU A 312 13.30 -10.16 4.31
C LEU A 312 14.21 -10.86 5.31
N SER A 313 13.63 -11.37 6.39
CA SER A 313 14.35 -12.23 7.33
C SER A 313 14.05 -13.68 6.99
N LEU A 314 15.09 -14.50 6.77
CA LEU A 314 14.91 -15.91 6.44
C LEU A 314 14.42 -16.75 7.63
N SER A 315 14.47 -16.20 8.84
CA SER A 315 13.93 -16.82 10.05
C SER A 315 12.42 -16.61 10.23
N GLN A 316 11.76 -15.86 9.34
CA GLN A 316 10.33 -15.57 9.43
C GLN A 316 9.49 -16.86 9.35
N ARG A 317 8.62 -17.05 10.36
CA ARG A 317 7.68 -18.19 10.39
C ARG A 317 6.72 -18.13 9.19
N GLY A 318 6.51 -19.27 8.54
CA GLY A 318 5.63 -19.38 7.37
C GLY A 318 6.27 -18.98 6.03
N LEU A 319 7.56 -18.59 6.03
CA LEU A 319 8.31 -18.42 4.79
C LEU A 319 8.65 -19.80 4.21
N THR A 320 8.15 -20.10 3.01
CA THR A 320 8.43 -21.32 2.25
C THR A 320 9.31 -21.00 1.04
N ASP A 321 9.90 -22.02 0.41
CA ASP A 321 10.70 -21.87 -0.82
C ASP A 321 9.90 -21.19 -1.95
N ASP A 322 8.65 -21.60 -2.15
CA ASP A 322 7.77 -21.01 -3.17
C ASP A 322 7.45 -19.55 -2.86
N LEU A 323 7.21 -19.24 -1.59
CA LEU A 323 6.94 -17.87 -1.18
C LEU A 323 8.19 -16.98 -1.34
N LEU A 324 9.37 -17.49 -0.99
CA LEU A 324 10.63 -16.79 -1.19
C LEU A 324 10.85 -16.48 -2.68
N ASN A 325 10.67 -17.47 -3.55
CA ASN A 325 10.73 -17.28 -5.00
C ASN A 325 9.72 -16.23 -5.48
N HIS A 326 8.46 -16.33 -5.03
CA HIS A 326 7.42 -15.38 -5.39
C HIS A 326 7.74 -13.94 -4.94
N LEU A 327 8.31 -13.76 -3.75
CA LEU A 327 8.72 -12.45 -3.24
C LEU A 327 9.90 -11.90 -4.05
N LEU A 328 10.92 -12.72 -4.34
CA LEU A 328 12.08 -12.29 -5.12
C LEU A 328 11.77 -12.04 -6.60
N LEU A 329 10.70 -12.63 -7.11
CA LEU A 329 10.14 -12.34 -8.44
C LEU A 329 9.41 -10.99 -8.48
N ASN A 330 8.63 -10.67 -7.45
CA ASN A 330 7.74 -9.51 -7.43
C ASN A 330 8.31 -8.32 -6.63
N VAL A 331 9.63 -8.12 -6.66
CA VAL A 331 10.28 -7.01 -5.96
C VAL A 331 9.87 -5.68 -6.60
N PRO A 332 9.46 -4.66 -5.82
CA PRO A 332 9.13 -3.34 -6.37
C PRO A 332 10.33 -2.73 -7.14
N PRO A 333 10.09 -1.92 -8.19
CA PRO A 333 11.17 -1.31 -8.97
C PRO A 333 12.04 -0.40 -8.12
N ARG A 334 13.31 -0.23 -8.51
CA ARG A 334 14.33 0.56 -7.79
C ARG A 334 14.40 0.21 -6.30
N THR A 335 14.52 -1.09 -5.99
CA THR A 335 14.60 -1.60 -4.61
C THR A 335 15.82 -2.48 -4.43
N ILE A 336 16.56 -2.26 -3.36
CA ILE A 336 17.61 -3.17 -2.90
C ILE A 336 16.96 -4.22 -2.02
N VAL A 337 17.18 -5.50 -2.34
CA VAL A 337 16.73 -6.60 -1.48
C VAL A 337 17.76 -6.82 -0.38
N LEU A 338 17.31 -6.82 0.86
CA LEU A 338 18.12 -7.06 2.04
C LEU A 338 17.64 -8.35 2.71
N LEU A 339 18.46 -9.40 2.60
CA LEU A 339 18.27 -10.68 3.26
C LEU A 339 19.04 -10.67 4.58
N GLU A 340 18.32 -10.58 5.69
CA GLU A 340 18.89 -10.58 7.03
C GLU A 340 19.07 -12.00 7.58
N ASP A 341 20.14 -12.17 8.37
CA ASP A 341 20.49 -13.41 9.07
C ASP A 341 20.52 -14.61 8.13
N ALA A 342 21.29 -14.51 7.05
CA ALA A 342 21.37 -15.57 6.05
C ALA A 342 21.71 -16.93 6.68
N ASP A 343 22.58 -16.96 7.71
CA ASP A 343 22.99 -18.16 8.46
C ASP A 343 21.86 -18.86 9.24
N ALA A 344 20.75 -18.18 9.50
CA ALA A 344 19.58 -18.79 10.13
C ALA A 344 18.95 -19.88 9.23
N ALA A 345 18.94 -19.67 7.91
CA ALA A 345 18.47 -20.67 6.95
C ALA A 345 19.34 -21.94 6.94
N PHE A 346 20.60 -21.84 7.39
CA PHE A 346 21.56 -22.94 7.42
C PHE A 346 21.47 -23.76 8.71
N SER A 347 21.05 -23.13 9.81
CA SER A 347 20.94 -23.74 11.14
C SER A 347 19.78 -24.75 11.24
N ASN A 348 18.73 -24.57 10.43
CA ASN A 348 17.55 -25.45 10.38
C ASN A 348 17.84 -26.86 9.82
N ARG A 349 19.04 -27.15 9.30
CA ARG A 349 19.44 -28.54 8.97
C ARG A 349 19.48 -29.46 10.20
N ARG A 350 19.64 -28.92 11.42
CA ARG A 350 19.92 -29.73 12.62
C ARG A 350 18.71 -30.05 13.48
N GLN A 351 17.55 -29.45 13.24
CA GLN A 351 16.40 -29.58 14.12
C GLN A 351 15.22 -30.24 13.39
N ARG A 352 15.37 -31.53 13.09
CA ARG A 352 14.22 -32.42 12.95
C ARG A 352 13.69 -32.67 14.36
N ASP A 353 12.92 -31.74 14.90
CA ASP A 353 12.17 -32.00 16.12
C ASP A 353 11.14 -33.10 15.84
N THR A 354 11.00 -34.01 16.81
CA THR A 354 10.18 -35.22 16.79
C THR A 354 8.65 -34.98 16.68
N ASP A 355 8.23 -33.71 16.60
CA ASP A 355 6.82 -33.30 16.69
C ASP A 355 6.20 -32.82 15.36
N GLY A 356 6.84 -33.10 14.22
CA GLY A 356 6.20 -33.02 12.88
C GLY A 356 5.83 -31.61 12.37
N TYR A 357 6.09 -30.55 13.14
CA TYR A 357 5.87 -29.16 12.74
C TYR A 357 7.20 -28.47 12.44
N THR A 358 7.48 -28.24 11.15
CA THR A 358 8.66 -27.49 10.72
C THR A 358 8.39 -25.99 10.82
N GLY A 359 9.09 -25.30 11.73
CA GLY A 359 9.22 -23.84 11.67
C GLY A 359 10.02 -23.42 10.43
N ALA A 360 9.69 -22.24 9.87
CA ALA A 360 10.34 -21.59 8.71
C ALA A 360 10.95 -22.55 7.67
N ASN A 361 10.13 -22.89 6.66
CA ASN A 361 10.36 -23.93 5.66
C ASN A 361 11.32 -23.55 4.53
N VAL A 362 12.09 -22.46 4.64
CA VAL A 362 13.06 -22.11 3.60
C VAL A 362 14.21 -23.09 3.65
N THR A 363 14.34 -23.90 2.61
CA THR A 363 15.45 -24.82 2.44
C THR A 363 16.64 -24.10 1.81
N TYR A 364 17.84 -24.65 2.06
CA TYR A 364 19.06 -24.16 1.41
C TYR A 364 18.93 -24.18 -0.12
N SER A 365 18.46 -25.29 -0.67
CA SER A 365 18.23 -25.43 -2.12
C SER A 365 17.20 -24.41 -2.62
N GLY A 366 16.15 -24.14 -1.83
CA GLY A 366 15.16 -23.11 -2.12
C GLY A 366 15.77 -21.71 -2.22
N LEU A 367 16.59 -21.31 -1.24
CA LEU A 367 17.30 -20.03 -1.27
C LEU A 367 18.23 -19.93 -2.48
N LEU A 368 19.01 -20.97 -2.77
CA LEU A 368 19.88 -20.99 -3.94
C LEU A 368 19.09 -20.82 -5.23
N ASN A 369 18.04 -21.62 -5.43
CA ASN A 369 17.17 -21.53 -6.59
C ASN A 369 16.50 -20.16 -6.73
N ALA A 370 16.21 -19.49 -5.62
CA ALA A 370 15.65 -18.14 -5.63
C ALA A 370 16.69 -17.04 -5.93
N LEU A 371 17.98 -17.34 -5.72
CA LEU A 371 19.09 -16.44 -6.01
C LEU A 371 19.57 -16.53 -7.46
N ASP A 372 19.63 -17.72 -8.05
CA ASP A 372 20.19 -17.93 -9.39
C ASP A 372 19.34 -18.75 -10.36
N GLY A 373 18.16 -19.21 -9.93
CA GLY A 373 17.30 -20.07 -10.74
C GLY A 373 16.86 -19.42 -12.04
N VAL A 374 16.49 -20.26 -13.01
CA VAL A 374 16.05 -19.85 -14.36
C VAL A 374 14.83 -18.91 -14.32
N ALA A 375 14.01 -19.03 -13.28
CA ALA A 375 12.85 -18.18 -13.05
C ALA A 375 13.16 -16.92 -12.22
N SER A 376 14.42 -16.59 -11.93
CA SER A 376 14.75 -15.40 -11.14
C SER A 376 14.56 -14.11 -11.95
N ALA A 377 13.98 -13.08 -11.32
CA ALA A 377 13.82 -11.77 -11.93
C ALA A 377 15.17 -11.11 -12.25
N GLU A 378 15.21 -10.37 -13.35
CA GLU A 378 16.36 -9.57 -13.78
C GLU A 378 16.36 -8.20 -13.07
N GLU A 379 17.46 -7.47 -13.17
CA GLU A 379 17.64 -6.09 -12.68
C GLU A 379 17.59 -5.92 -11.16
N ARG A 380 18.33 -6.76 -10.43
CA ARG A 380 18.29 -6.76 -8.96
C ARG A 380 19.64 -6.64 -8.29
N ILE A 381 19.63 -5.94 -7.17
CA ILE A 381 20.74 -5.83 -6.23
C ILE A 381 20.32 -6.50 -4.93
N ILE A 382 21.06 -7.53 -4.51
CA ILE A 382 20.80 -8.27 -3.28
C ILE A 382 21.96 -8.04 -2.31
N PHE A 383 21.64 -7.61 -1.10
CA PHE A 383 22.55 -7.62 0.04
C PHE A 383 22.13 -8.73 1.01
N MET A 384 23.09 -9.58 1.35
CA MET A 384 22.96 -10.58 2.40
C MET A 384 23.82 -10.15 3.60
N THR A 385 23.27 -10.29 4.80
CA THR A 385 24.01 -10.08 6.04
C THR A 385 24.14 -11.42 6.79
N THR A 386 25.29 -11.65 7.42
CA THR A 386 25.46 -12.77 8.35
C THR A 386 26.41 -12.41 9.49
N ASN A 387 26.25 -13.04 10.64
CA ASN A 387 27.22 -12.96 11.73
C ASN A 387 28.30 -14.05 11.65
N HIS A 388 28.04 -15.12 10.90
CA HIS A 388 28.85 -16.34 10.89
C HIS A 388 29.05 -16.85 9.46
N ILE A 389 30.09 -16.35 8.79
CA ILE A 389 30.41 -16.78 7.42
C ILE A 389 30.76 -18.28 7.35
N ASP A 390 31.30 -18.84 8.43
CA ASP A 390 31.64 -20.26 8.58
C ASP A 390 30.43 -21.20 8.51
N ARG A 391 29.22 -20.67 8.71
CA ARG A 391 27.96 -21.42 8.58
C ARG A 391 27.40 -21.40 7.16
N LEU A 392 27.93 -20.54 6.29
CA LEU A 392 27.51 -20.45 4.90
C LEU A 392 28.23 -21.52 4.07
N ASP A 393 27.49 -22.14 3.18
CA ASP A 393 27.98 -23.15 2.25
C ASP A 393 28.65 -22.44 1.05
N ASP A 394 29.80 -22.95 0.59
CA ASP A 394 30.57 -22.40 -0.52
C ASP A 394 29.75 -22.24 -1.81
N ALA A 395 28.68 -23.03 -1.99
CA ALA A 395 27.82 -22.87 -3.15
C ALA A 395 27.04 -21.54 -3.14
N LEU A 396 26.76 -20.94 -1.98
CA LEU A 396 26.12 -19.61 -1.91
C LEU A 396 27.07 -18.50 -2.38
N ILE A 397 28.37 -18.62 -2.07
CA ILE A 397 29.38 -17.57 -2.27
C ILE A 397 29.93 -17.54 -3.72
N ARG A 398 29.42 -18.41 -4.60
CA ARG A 398 29.89 -18.47 -5.99
C ARG A 398 29.53 -17.18 -6.77
N PRO A 399 30.42 -16.73 -7.68
CA PRO A 399 30.13 -15.63 -8.60
C PRO A 399 28.80 -15.85 -9.35
N GLY A 400 28.01 -14.79 -9.49
CA GLY A 400 26.65 -14.84 -10.03
C GLY A 400 25.54 -15.04 -8.98
N ARG A 401 25.89 -15.41 -7.74
CA ARG A 401 25.05 -15.38 -6.53
C ARG A 401 25.55 -14.32 -5.55
N VAL A 402 26.84 -14.36 -5.24
CA VAL A 402 27.58 -13.35 -4.47
C VAL A 402 28.79 -12.95 -5.29
N ASP A 403 28.83 -11.69 -5.69
CA ASP A 403 29.91 -11.14 -6.52
C ASP A 403 30.93 -10.37 -5.67
N MET A 404 30.49 -9.81 -4.55
CA MET A 404 31.35 -9.08 -3.62
C MET A 404 31.09 -9.52 -2.17
N THR A 405 32.14 -10.01 -1.52
CA THR A 405 32.13 -10.42 -0.11
C THR A 405 32.96 -9.43 0.71
N VAL A 406 32.35 -8.88 1.77
CA VAL A 406 32.94 -7.83 2.59
C VAL A 406 32.86 -8.19 4.07
N GLN A 407 34.02 -8.19 4.72
CA GLN A 407 34.12 -8.32 6.16
C GLN A 407 33.91 -6.95 6.83
N LEU A 408 33.04 -6.91 7.83
CA LEU A 408 32.83 -5.78 8.73
C LEU A 408 33.28 -6.18 10.12
N GLY A 409 34.53 -5.86 10.44
CA GLY A 409 35.17 -6.14 11.72
C GLY A 409 34.73 -5.21 12.84
N ASN A 410 35.36 -5.41 14.00
CA ASN A 410 35.27 -4.49 15.14
C ASN A 410 35.94 -3.15 14.81
N ALA A 411 35.74 -2.15 15.66
CA ALA A 411 36.17 -0.79 15.40
C ALA A 411 37.69 -0.65 15.32
N THR A 412 38.16 -0.21 14.16
CA THR A 412 39.53 0.23 13.93
C THR A 412 39.81 1.59 14.57
N GLU A 413 41.07 1.93 14.76
CA GLU A 413 41.48 3.27 15.24
C GLU A 413 40.90 4.38 14.35
N TRP A 414 40.90 4.18 13.03
CA TRP A 414 40.31 5.13 12.09
C TRP A 414 38.80 5.30 12.32
N GLN A 415 38.06 4.21 12.50
CA GLN A 415 36.63 4.27 12.79
C GLN A 415 36.33 4.96 14.12
N MET A 416 37.12 4.66 15.16
CA MET A 416 37.02 5.33 16.47
C MET A 416 37.21 6.85 16.32
N ALA A 417 38.23 7.27 15.55
CA ALA A 417 38.51 8.68 15.29
C ALA A 417 37.36 9.38 14.55
N GLN A 418 36.80 8.74 13.53
CA GLN A 418 35.68 9.28 12.74
C GLN A 418 34.36 9.32 13.53
N LEU A 419 34.10 8.30 14.36
CA LEU A 419 32.95 8.32 15.27
C LEU A 419 33.10 9.44 16.30
N TRP A 420 34.30 9.67 16.83
CA TRP A 420 34.56 10.79 17.75
C TRP A 420 34.21 12.13 17.11
N ASP A 421 34.75 12.41 15.91
CA ASP A 421 34.46 13.65 15.18
C ASP A 421 32.94 13.83 14.98
N ARG A 422 32.21 12.75 14.73
CA ARG A 422 30.77 12.82 14.50
C ARG A 422 29.96 13.18 15.74
N PHE A 423 30.39 12.75 16.92
CA PHE A 423 29.66 12.96 18.18
C PHE A 423 30.12 14.19 18.94
N TYR A 424 31.42 14.52 18.87
CA TYR A 424 32.04 15.54 19.73
C TYR A 424 32.76 16.65 18.95
N ALA A 425 32.66 16.76 17.62
CA ALA A 425 33.33 17.86 16.88
C ALA A 425 33.00 19.25 17.43
N GLU A 426 31.76 19.49 17.87
CA GLU A 426 31.34 20.77 18.46
C GLU A 426 31.89 20.99 19.89
N HIS A 427 32.29 19.93 20.58
CA HIS A 427 32.73 19.94 21.98
C HIS A 427 34.25 19.73 22.14
N ASP A 428 34.97 19.37 21.06
CA ASP A 428 36.41 19.12 21.03
C ASP A 428 37.08 19.79 19.81
N GLU A 429 36.90 21.11 19.68
CA GLU A 429 37.44 21.90 18.55
C GLU A 429 38.97 21.78 18.41
N ASN A 430 39.68 21.61 19.53
CA ASN A 430 41.15 21.46 19.57
C ASN A 430 41.64 20.03 19.28
N GLY A 431 40.72 19.06 19.14
CA GLY A 431 41.03 17.64 18.94
C GLY A 431 41.90 17.04 20.04
N GLU A 432 41.87 17.61 21.24
CA GLU A 432 42.64 17.10 22.38
C GLU A 432 41.94 15.90 23.00
N GLY A 433 40.62 15.98 23.17
CA GLY A 433 39.78 14.88 23.65
C GLY A 433 39.93 13.65 22.76
N LYS A 434 39.88 13.84 21.44
CA LYS A 434 40.11 12.80 20.43
C LYS A 434 41.45 12.10 20.61
N ARG A 435 42.54 12.87 20.76
CA ARG A 435 43.90 12.32 20.94
C ARG A 435 44.00 11.52 22.23
N ARG A 436 43.41 12.00 23.33
CA ARG A 436 43.39 11.28 24.61
C ARG A 436 42.52 10.02 24.54
N PHE A 437 41.36 10.09 23.90
CA PHE A 437 40.49 8.95 23.67
C PHE A 437 41.18 7.84 22.87
N LEU A 438 41.78 8.19 21.73
CA LEU A 438 42.50 7.24 20.87
C LEU A 438 43.71 6.65 21.59
N ARG A 439 44.51 7.47 22.28
CA ARG A 439 45.64 6.98 23.08
C ARG A 439 45.16 5.98 24.14
N LYS A 440 44.10 6.31 24.87
CA LYS A 440 43.53 5.42 25.88
C LYS A 440 43.00 4.12 25.26
N ALA A 441 42.35 4.18 24.10
CA ALA A 441 41.89 3.00 23.38
C ALA A 441 43.04 2.07 22.95
N ILE A 442 44.17 2.64 22.55
CA ILE A 442 45.39 1.90 22.20
C ILE A 442 46.03 1.30 23.46
N ASP A 443 46.22 2.09 24.51
CA ASP A 443 46.86 1.66 25.77
C ASP A 443 46.07 0.53 26.46
N THR A 444 44.75 0.55 26.34
CA THR A 444 43.85 -0.49 26.87
C THR A 444 43.68 -1.69 25.93
N GLY A 445 44.22 -1.62 24.70
CA GLY A 445 44.12 -2.70 23.72
C GLY A 445 42.72 -2.91 23.14
N LEU A 446 41.82 -1.93 23.23
CA LEU A 446 40.41 -2.06 22.81
C LEU A 446 40.21 -1.96 21.28
N VAL A 447 41.23 -1.51 20.55
CA VAL A 447 41.22 -1.41 19.08
C VAL A 447 41.02 -2.79 18.46
N ASN A 448 40.11 -2.91 17.50
CA ASN A 448 39.69 -4.16 16.86
C ASN A 448 39.01 -5.19 17.80
N ILE A 449 38.68 -4.82 19.04
CA ILE A 449 37.95 -5.68 19.99
C ILE A 449 36.51 -5.18 20.16
N VAL A 450 36.34 -3.87 20.31
CA VAL A 450 35.03 -3.26 20.59
C VAL A 450 34.24 -3.04 19.31
N SER A 451 32.94 -3.33 19.33
CA SER A 451 32.06 -3.08 18.19
C SER A 451 31.72 -1.59 18.04
N THR A 452 31.44 -1.15 16.80
CA THR A 452 31.01 0.23 16.55
C THR A 452 29.71 0.58 17.27
N ALA A 453 28.81 -0.40 17.49
CA ALA A 453 27.59 -0.21 18.26
C ALA A 453 27.86 0.05 19.74
N ALA A 454 28.84 -0.64 20.34
CA ALA A 454 29.22 -0.40 21.74
C ALA A 454 29.81 1.01 21.93
N LEU A 455 30.66 1.46 21.00
CA LEU A 455 31.17 2.84 20.97
C LEU A 455 30.04 3.86 20.81
N GLN A 456 29.11 3.60 19.90
CA GLN A 456 27.95 4.47 19.71
C GLN A 456 27.10 4.54 20.99
N GLY A 457 26.93 3.42 21.70
CA GLY A 457 26.24 3.38 22.99
C GLY A 457 26.94 4.21 24.07
N LEU A 458 28.27 4.13 24.16
CA LEU A 458 29.09 4.92 25.07
C LEU A 458 28.92 6.43 24.84
N PHE A 459 28.98 6.86 23.57
CA PHE A 459 28.83 8.27 23.21
C PHE A 459 27.40 8.77 23.41
N LEU A 460 26.39 7.91 23.20
CA LEU A 460 25.00 8.23 23.49
C LEU A 460 24.69 8.30 24.99
N TYR A 461 25.45 7.60 25.84
CA TYR A 461 25.32 7.70 27.29
C TYR A 461 25.96 9.00 27.80
N ASN A 462 27.15 9.33 27.30
CA ASN A 462 27.90 10.54 27.64
C ASN A 462 27.63 11.65 26.61
N LYS A 463 26.37 12.02 26.42
CA LYS A 463 26.00 13.12 25.50
C LYS A 463 26.66 14.39 25.97
N ASP A 464 27.39 15.06 25.09
CA ASP A 464 28.09 16.33 25.34
C ASP A 464 29.22 16.26 26.40
N ASP A 465 29.42 15.12 27.07
CA ASP A 465 30.47 14.91 28.08
C ASP A 465 31.66 14.12 27.49
N VAL A 466 32.66 14.88 27.04
CA VAL A 466 33.92 14.37 26.49
C VAL A 466 34.73 13.59 27.53
N GLU A 467 34.79 14.06 28.78
CA GLU A 467 35.61 13.42 29.82
C GLU A 467 34.96 12.12 30.31
N GLY A 468 33.63 12.12 30.48
CA GLY A 468 32.85 10.93 30.81
C GLY A 468 33.04 9.81 29.78
N ALA A 469 33.03 10.15 28.49
CA ALA A 469 33.29 9.18 27.42
C ALA A 469 34.69 8.56 27.49
N ILE A 470 35.73 9.36 27.79
CA ILE A 470 37.11 8.87 27.92
C ILE A 470 37.26 8.02 29.20
N ALA A 471 36.66 8.45 30.31
CA ALA A 471 36.71 7.73 31.58
C ALA A 471 36.07 6.34 31.46
N MET A 472 34.87 6.26 30.87
CA MET A 472 34.08 5.03 30.75
C MET A 472 34.54 4.07 29.64
N LEU A 473 35.51 4.44 28.81
CA LEU A 473 36.02 3.60 27.73
C LEU A 473 36.49 2.21 28.22
N GLU A 474 37.10 2.13 29.40
CA GLU A 474 37.57 0.86 30.00
C GLU A 474 36.44 -0.11 30.36
N GLN A 475 35.21 0.38 30.49
CA GLN A 475 34.03 -0.44 30.78
C GLN A 475 33.56 -1.23 29.55
N LEU A 476 34.02 -0.85 28.35
CA LEU A 476 33.72 -1.55 27.11
C LEU A 476 34.58 -2.79 26.88
N ASP A 477 35.52 -3.08 27.77
CA ASP A 477 36.36 -4.27 27.70
C ASP A 477 35.50 -5.54 27.92
N PRO A 478 35.32 -6.39 26.88
CA PRO A 478 34.52 -7.60 27.01
C PRO A 478 35.10 -8.60 28.03
N SER A 479 36.36 -8.47 28.44
CA SER A 479 36.97 -9.33 29.46
C SER A 479 36.58 -8.96 30.90
N LYS A 480 36.13 -7.72 31.15
CA LYS A 480 35.73 -7.23 32.49
C LYS A 480 34.23 -7.33 32.76
N GLY A 481 33.39 -7.49 31.73
CA GLY A 481 31.92 -7.52 31.83
C GLY A 481 31.29 -8.76 32.53
N GLY A 482 32.11 -9.72 32.99
CA GLY A 482 31.64 -10.94 33.66
C GLY A 482 31.39 -10.82 35.17
N GLN A 483 31.76 -9.71 35.82
CA GLN A 483 31.72 -9.59 37.30
C GLN A 483 30.58 -8.73 37.87
N GLN A 484 29.70 -8.15 37.06
CA GLN A 484 28.61 -7.29 37.52
C GLN A 484 27.23 -7.84 37.16
N LYS A 485 26.91 -9.03 37.68
CA LYS A 485 25.53 -9.55 37.75
C LYS A 485 25.30 -10.54 38.91
N VAL A 486 25.81 -10.29 40.11
CA VAL A 486 25.26 -10.85 41.37
C VAL A 486 25.64 -9.93 42.55
N ALA A 487 24.77 -8.96 42.88
CA ALA A 487 24.64 -8.33 44.20
C ALA A 487 23.60 -7.19 44.10
N ASP A 488 22.33 -7.57 44.27
CA ASP A 488 21.35 -6.98 45.21
C ASP A 488 19.92 -7.35 44.81
#